data_AF-A0A7S2WBF5-F1
#
_entry.id   AF-A0A7S2WBF5-F1
#
_cell.length_a   1.000
_cell.length_b   1.000
_cell.length_c   1.000
_cell.angle_alpha   90.00
_cell.angle_beta   90.00
_cell.angle_gamma   90.00
#
_symmetry.space_group_name_H-M   'P 1'
#
loop_
_entity.id
_entity.type
_entity.pdbx_description
1 polymer ?
#
loop_
_entity_poly.entity_id
_entity_poly.type
_entity_poly.pdbx_seq_one_letter_code
_entity_poly.pdbx_strand_id
1 'polypeptide(L)'
;TIMEVPSRSGTPELSQATVEIGSRLDLRNARRIVIKAGTSVVTNPDGHFSLTRLSGIVEQISELIHQGFEVVLISSGAVGCGRQVLRKQAFLSGNFKQQLRTSEDRSTGYDSACASAGQLGLMSL
;
A
#
# COMPACT_ATOMS: atom_id res chain seq x y z
N THR A 1 -16.40 9.70 49.87
CA THR A 1 -15.25 10.45 49.30
C THR A 1 -15.11 10.08 47.85
N ILE A 2 -15.57 10.97 46.98
CA ILE A 2 -15.55 10.78 45.52
C ILE A 2 -14.19 11.31 45.04
N MET A 3 -13.41 10.46 44.37
CA MET A 3 -12.14 10.83 43.76
C MET A 3 -12.42 11.07 42.28
N GLU A 4 -12.66 12.32 41.91
CA GLU A 4 -12.71 12.74 40.51
C GLU A 4 -11.33 12.52 39.89
N VAL A 5 -11.30 11.74 38.80
CA VAL A 5 -10.12 11.59 37.96
C VAL A 5 -10.12 12.77 36.97
N PRO A 6 -9.07 13.60 36.92
CA PRO A 6 -9.05 14.73 36.01
C PRO A 6 -8.97 14.24 34.56
N SER A 7 -9.91 14.71 33.74
CA SER A 7 -9.90 14.59 32.29
C SER A 7 -8.66 15.30 31.73
N ARG A 8 -7.71 14.53 31.19
CA ARG A 8 -6.60 15.07 30.39
C ARG A 8 -7.12 15.56 29.04
N SER A 9 -7.68 16.77 29.01
CA SER A 9 -7.85 17.55 27.80
C SER A 9 -6.48 18.07 27.36
N GLY A 10 -5.96 17.53 26.26
CA GLY A 10 -4.69 18.00 25.72
C GLY A 10 -4.06 17.01 24.74
N THR A 11 -4.79 16.60 23.70
CA THR A 11 -4.11 16.20 22.47
C THR A 11 -3.47 17.46 21.90
N PRO A 12 -2.16 17.49 21.60
CA PRO A 12 -1.61 18.60 20.84
C PRO A 12 -2.28 18.56 19.47
N GLU A 13 -3.17 19.52 19.24
CA GLU A 13 -3.75 19.77 17.93
C GLU A 13 -2.60 20.20 17.04
N LEU A 14 -2.06 19.24 16.29
CA LEU A 14 -1.10 19.48 15.22
C LEU A 14 -1.82 20.39 14.23
N SER A 15 -1.61 21.70 14.38
CA SER A 15 -1.94 22.70 13.37
C SER A 15 -1.29 22.21 12.07
N GLN A 16 -2.12 21.62 11.20
CA GLN A 16 -1.73 21.27 9.86
C GLN A 16 -1.50 22.59 9.14
N ALA A 17 -0.29 23.12 9.24
CA ALA A 17 0.17 24.16 8.35
C ALA A 17 0.17 23.54 6.94
N THR A 18 -0.94 23.71 6.23
CA THR A 18 -1.03 23.36 4.82
C THR A 18 -0.05 24.25 4.08
N VAL A 19 1.11 23.69 3.74
CA VAL A 19 2.04 24.34 2.82
C VAL A 19 1.39 24.28 1.45
N GLU A 20 0.83 25.40 1.01
CA GLU A 20 0.38 25.58 -0.37
C GLU A 20 1.59 25.45 -1.30
N ILE A 21 1.68 24.33 -2.02
CA ILE A 21 2.75 24.09 -3.00
C ILE A 21 2.35 24.84 -4.27
N GLY A 22 2.86 26.05 -4.43
CA GLY A 22 2.53 26.94 -5.54
C GLY A 22 3.29 26.63 -6.84
N SER A 23 4.44 25.95 -6.75
CA SER A 23 5.27 25.63 -7.92
C SER A 23 6.16 24.41 -7.72
N ARG A 24 6.70 23.85 -8.83
CA ARG A 24 7.68 22.74 -8.76
C ARG A 24 8.98 23.14 -8.08
N LEU A 25 9.30 24.44 -8.02
CA LEU A 25 10.52 24.93 -7.36
C LEU A 25 10.46 24.73 -5.85
N ASP A 26 9.25 24.76 -5.28
CA ASP A 26 9.03 24.60 -3.84
C ASP A 26 9.46 23.19 -3.36
N LEU A 27 9.42 22.20 -4.26
CA LEU A 27 9.87 20.83 -3.98
C LEU A 27 11.39 20.71 -3.82
N ARG A 28 12.19 21.66 -4.34
CA ARG A 28 13.67 21.58 -4.28
C ARG A 28 14.21 21.69 -2.84
N ASN A 29 13.45 22.32 -1.96
CA ASN A 29 13.80 22.50 -0.56
C ASN A 29 13.20 21.40 0.34
N ALA A 30 12.46 20.44 -0.23
CA ALA A 30 11.84 19.37 0.55
C ALA A 30 12.90 18.40 1.08
N ARG A 31 12.91 18.18 2.40
CA ARG A 31 13.82 17.22 3.05
C ARG A 31 13.24 15.80 3.11
N ARG A 32 11.90 15.70 3.07
CA ARG A 32 11.15 14.45 3.10
C ARG A 32 10.26 14.33 1.87
N ILE A 33 10.31 13.18 1.22
CA ILE A 33 9.61 12.88 -0.02
C ILE A 33 8.63 11.72 0.25
N VAL A 34 7.35 11.94 -0.01
CA VAL A 34 6.34 10.89 0.03
C VAL A 34 6.01 10.47 -1.39
N ILE A 35 6.32 9.23 -1.75
CA ILE A 35 6.05 8.67 -3.07
C ILE A 35 4.83 7.76 -2.96
N LYS A 36 3.78 8.06 -3.72
CA LYS A 36 2.59 7.22 -3.80
C LYS A 36 2.60 6.40 -5.08
N ALA A 37 2.70 5.08 -4.97
CA ALA A 37 2.59 4.15 -6.08
C ALA A 37 1.18 3.54 -6.11
N GLY A 38 0.40 3.90 -7.13
CA GLY A 38 -0.94 3.33 -7.36
C GLY A 38 -0.89 1.90 -7.89
N THR A 39 -2.03 1.20 -7.87
CA THR A 39 -2.12 -0.20 -8.33
C THR A 39 -1.58 -0.40 -9.75
N SER A 40 -1.89 0.50 -10.69
CA SER A 40 -1.38 0.41 -12.07
C SER A 40 0.15 0.54 -12.18
N VAL A 41 0.78 1.24 -11.23
CA VAL A 41 2.23 1.37 -11.17
C VAL A 41 2.85 0.06 -10.67
N VAL A 42 2.26 -0.52 -9.63
CA VAL A 42 2.79 -1.68 -8.89
C VAL A 42 2.47 -3.01 -9.56
N THR A 43 1.32 -3.13 -10.23
CA THR A 43 0.84 -4.38 -10.83
C THR A 43 0.61 -4.25 -12.34
N ASN A 44 0.84 -5.33 -13.07
CA ASN A 44 0.45 -5.49 -14.46
C ASN A 44 -1.07 -5.78 -14.59
N PRO A 45 -1.65 -5.69 -15.80
CA PRO A 45 -3.08 -5.99 -16.02
C PRO A 45 -3.50 -7.42 -15.65
N ASP A 46 -2.54 -8.36 -15.61
CA ASP A 46 -2.73 -9.75 -15.17
C ASP A 46 -2.80 -9.90 -13.63
N GLY A 47 -2.55 -8.82 -12.88
CA GLY A 47 -2.55 -8.79 -11.42
C GLY A 47 -1.21 -9.12 -10.76
N HIS A 48 -0.19 -9.47 -11.55
CA HIS A 48 1.17 -9.73 -11.05
C HIS A 48 1.93 -8.42 -10.81
N PHE A 49 2.96 -8.46 -9.96
CA PHE A 49 3.84 -7.31 -9.76
C PHE A 49 4.61 -6.95 -11.04
N SER A 50 4.67 -5.65 -11.34
CA SER A 50 5.52 -5.15 -12.41
C SER A 50 6.93 -4.90 -11.89
N LEU A 51 7.72 -5.97 -11.82
CA LEU A 51 9.09 -5.92 -11.30
C LEU A 51 9.95 -4.90 -12.06
N THR A 52 9.75 -4.75 -13.37
CA THR A 52 10.48 -3.75 -14.17
C THR A 52 10.17 -2.32 -13.73
N ARG A 53 8.89 -1.98 -13.49
CA ARG A 53 8.53 -0.64 -13.02
C ARG A 53 8.98 -0.41 -11.58
N LEU A 54 8.85 -1.43 -10.73
CA LEU A 54 9.29 -1.35 -9.34
C LEU A 54 10.80 -1.20 -9.22
N SER A 55 11.60 -1.91 -10.03
CA SER A 55 13.07 -1.77 -10.05
C SER A 55 13.49 -0.33 -10.32
N GLY A 56 12.94 0.29 -11.38
CA GLY A 56 13.26 1.67 -11.70
C GLY A 56 12.85 2.66 -10.61
N ILE A 57 11.75 2.41 -9.90
CA ILE A 57 11.33 3.24 -8.77
C ILE A 57 12.27 3.04 -7.57
N VAL A 58 12.65 1.80 -7.27
CA VAL A 58 13.57 1.47 -6.17
C VAL A 58 14.95 2.07 -6.41
N GLU A 59 15.46 2.02 -7.65
CA GLU A 59 16.71 2.66 -8.05
C GLU A 59 16.66 4.18 -7.80
N GLN A 60 15.61 4.86 -8.25
CA GLN A 60 15.43 6.29 -8.01
C GLN A 60 15.29 6.63 -6.50
N ILE A 61 14.57 5.79 -5.74
CA ILE A 61 14.46 5.95 -4.28
C ILE A 61 15.83 5.80 -3.62
N SER A 62 16.62 4.81 -4.03
CA SER A 62 17.97 4.60 -3.53
C SER A 62 18.86 5.81 -3.78
N GLU A 63 18.81 6.39 -4.99
CA GLU A 63 19.55 7.62 -5.30
C GLU A 63 19.14 8.80 -4.40
N LEU A 64 17.84 8.98 -4.16
CA LEU A 64 17.35 10.03 -3.26
C LEU A 64 17.82 9.82 -1.81
N ILE A 65 17.79 8.58 -1.32
CA ILE A 65 18.28 8.25 0.03
C ILE A 65 19.79 8.54 0.12
N HIS A 66 20.58 8.17 -0.89
CA HIS A 66 22.03 8.48 -0.94
C HIS A 66 22.32 9.99 -0.98
N GLN A 67 21.42 10.79 -1.56
CA GLN A 67 21.52 12.26 -1.54
C GLN A 67 21.09 12.88 -0.19
N GLY A 68 20.63 12.07 0.77
CA GLY A 68 20.27 12.49 2.12
C GLY A 68 18.79 12.87 2.30
N PHE A 69 17.92 12.52 1.35
CA PHE A 69 16.48 12.71 1.50
C PHE A 69 15.85 11.59 2.34
N GLU A 70 14.84 11.94 3.13
CA GLU A 70 13.99 10.97 3.80
C GLU A 70 12.85 10.55 2.86
N VAL A 71 12.78 9.28 2.47
CA VAL A 71 11.76 8.80 1.54
C VAL A 71 10.75 7.90 2.23
N VAL A 72 9.46 8.17 2.01
CA VAL A 72 8.35 7.31 2.43
C VAL A 72 7.61 6.81 1.19
N LEU A 73 7.62 5.49 0.98
CA LEU A 73 6.87 4.87 -0.11
C LEU A 73 5.51 4.38 0.39
N ILE A 74 4.44 4.83 -0.27
CA ILE A 74 3.06 4.38 -0.04
C ILE A 74 2.60 3.59 -1.27
N SER A 75 2.47 2.28 -1.12
CA SER A 75 2.11 1.37 -2.21
C SER A 75 0.68 0.85 -2.09
N SER A 76 0.01 0.69 -3.24
CA SER A 76 -1.28 -0.02 -3.38
C SER A 76 -1.04 -1.41 -4.00
N GLY A 77 -2.11 -2.17 -4.25
CA GLY A 77 -2.03 -3.43 -5.01
C GLY A 77 -2.13 -4.71 -4.17
N ALA A 78 -2.18 -4.60 -2.84
CA ALA A 78 -2.29 -5.75 -1.92
C ALA A 78 -3.48 -6.66 -2.28
N VAL A 79 -4.66 -6.07 -2.55
CA VAL A 79 -5.86 -6.83 -2.93
C VAL A 79 -5.65 -7.60 -4.24
N GLY A 80 -5.07 -6.97 -5.25
CA GLY A 80 -4.83 -7.59 -6.56
C GLY A 80 -3.92 -8.81 -6.44
N CYS A 81 -2.79 -8.65 -5.74
CA CYS A 81 -1.84 -9.73 -5.51
C CYS A 81 -2.42 -10.83 -4.61
N GLY A 82 -3.18 -10.48 -3.57
CA GLY A 82 -3.85 -11.44 -2.72
C GLY A 82 -4.87 -12.30 -3.45
N ARG A 83 -5.65 -11.72 -4.37
CA ARG A 83 -6.57 -12.48 -5.23
C ARG A 83 -5.82 -13.55 -6.03
N GLN A 84 -4.63 -13.24 -6.52
CA GLN A 84 -3.81 -14.17 -7.29
C GLN A 84 -3.30 -15.33 -6.42
N VAL A 85 -2.79 -15.03 -5.23
CA VAL A 85 -2.32 -16.05 -4.26
C VAL A 85 -3.46 -17.01 -3.90
N LEU A 86 -4.62 -16.47 -3.53
CA LEU A 86 -5.78 -17.26 -3.13
C LEU A 86 -6.34 -18.08 -4.30
N ARG A 87 -6.40 -17.52 -5.52
CA ARG A 87 -6.78 -18.29 -6.73
C ARG A 87 -5.83 -19.45 -7.00
N LYS A 88 -4.53 -19.22 -6.87
CA LYS A 88 -3.51 -20.28 -7.06
C LYS A 88 -3.66 -21.37 -6.01
N GLN A 89 -3.87 -21.01 -4.74
CA GLN A 89 -4.11 -21.99 -3.68
C GLN A 89 -5.38 -22.79 -3.94
N ALA A 90 -6.50 -22.13 -4.28
CA ALA A 90 -7.75 -22.80 -4.61
C ALA A 90 -7.64 -23.75 -5.81
N PHE A 91 -6.84 -23.37 -6.82
CA PHE A 91 -6.55 -24.24 -7.97
C PHE A 91 -5.77 -25.49 -7.56
N LEU A 92 -4.75 -25.33 -6.71
CA LEU A 92 -3.92 -26.45 -6.24
C LEU A 92 -4.64 -27.35 -5.23
N SER A 93 -5.62 -26.82 -4.49
CA SER A 93 -6.30 -27.53 -3.41
C SER A 93 -7.65 -28.17 -3.80
N GLY A 94 -8.09 -28.10 -5.06
CA GLY A 94 -9.49 -28.39 -5.43
C GLY A 94 -9.71 -29.53 -6.44
N ASN A 95 -10.69 -30.40 -6.15
CA ASN A 95 -11.39 -31.24 -7.13
C ASN A 95 -12.27 -30.37 -8.05
N PHE A 96 -12.31 -30.69 -9.35
CA PHE A 96 -12.96 -29.98 -10.49
C PHE A 96 -14.30 -29.26 -10.22
N LYS A 97 -15.16 -29.78 -9.31
CA LYS A 97 -16.46 -29.16 -8.95
C LYS A 97 -16.36 -27.77 -8.31
N GLN A 98 -15.26 -27.43 -7.62
CA GLN A 98 -15.10 -26.12 -7.00
C GLN A 98 -14.75 -25.02 -8.02
N GLN A 99 -14.21 -25.39 -9.19
CA GLN A 99 -13.91 -24.47 -10.30
C GLN A 99 -15.17 -23.90 -10.96
N LEU A 100 -16.34 -24.55 -10.79
CA LEU A 100 -17.60 -24.10 -11.38
C LEU A 100 -18.37 -23.08 -10.52
N ARG A 101 -17.92 -22.81 -9.27
CA ARG A 101 -18.60 -21.88 -8.34
C ARG A 101 -17.94 -20.50 -8.18
N THR A 102 -16.85 -20.23 -8.89
CA THR A 102 -16.00 -19.03 -8.66
C THR A 102 -16.48 -17.73 -9.30
N SER A 103 -17.74 -17.61 -9.74
CA SER A 103 -18.17 -16.42 -10.49
C SER A 103 -18.77 -15.28 -9.66
N GLU A 104 -19.39 -15.49 -8.50
CA GLU A 104 -20.26 -14.43 -7.94
C GLU A 104 -20.33 -14.35 -6.42
N ASP A 105 -19.22 -14.11 -5.73
CA ASP A 105 -19.36 -13.42 -4.45
C ASP A 105 -18.19 -12.47 -4.18
N ARG A 106 -18.34 -11.21 -4.62
CA ARG A 106 -17.50 -10.08 -4.19
C ARG A 106 -17.96 -9.66 -2.79
N SER A 107 -17.76 -10.54 -1.81
CA SER A 107 -18.00 -10.15 -0.42
C SER A 107 -16.86 -9.25 0.05
N THR A 108 -17.18 -8.23 0.85
CA THR A 108 -16.19 -7.34 1.47
C THR A 108 -15.13 -8.11 2.25
N GLY A 109 -15.51 -9.27 2.83
CA GLY A 109 -14.58 -10.18 3.51
C GLY A 109 -13.54 -10.81 2.58
N TYR A 110 -13.89 -11.12 1.33
CA TYR A 110 -12.93 -11.68 0.36
C TYR A 110 -11.84 -10.66 0.00
N ASP A 111 -12.21 -9.39 -0.17
CA ASP A 111 -11.27 -8.33 -0.52
C ASP A 111 -10.32 -8.02 0.64
N SER A 112 -10.80 -8.05 1.89
CA SER A 112 -9.95 -7.94 3.08
C SER A 112 -8.99 -9.11 3.22
N ALA A 113 -9.46 -10.35 3.02
CA ALA A 113 -8.59 -11.53 3.04
C ALA A 113 -7.51 -11.46 1.94
N CYS A 114 -7.87 -10.99 0.74
CA CYS A 114 -6.92 -10.71 -0.33
C CYS A 114 -5.92 -9.63 0.10
N ALA A 115 -6.37 -8.50 0.67
CA ALA A 115 -5.47 -7.45 1.14
C ALA A 115 -4.43 -8.00 2.13
N SER A 116 -4.87 -8.78 3.12
CA SER A 116 -3.97 -9.40 4.10
C SER A 116 -2.96 -10.35 3.46
N ALA A 117 -3.41 -11.22 2.56
CA ALA A 117 -2.53 -12.16 1.86
C ALA A 117 -1.53 -11.46 0.94
N GLY A 118 -1.97 -10.44 0.20
CA GLY A 118 -1.12 -9.71 -0.73
C GLY A 118 -0.20 -8.68 -0.08
N GLN A 119 -0.53 -8.22 1.14
CA GLN A 119 0.34 -7.31 1.89
C GLN A 119 1.69 -7.96 2.22
N LEU A 120 1.70 -9.26 2.54
CA LEU A 120 2.95 -10.00 2.74
C LEU A 120 3.79 -10.04 1.46
N GLY A 121 3.16 -10.27 0.32
CA GLY A 121 3.83 -10.27 -0.99
C GLY A 121 4.40 -8.89 -1.34
N LEU A 122 3.69 -7.81 -1.01
CA LEU A 122 4.18 -6.45 -1.21
C LEU A 122 5.40 -6.10 -0.35
N MET A 123 5.46 -6.64 0.86
CA MET A 123 6.55 -6.37 1.82
C MET A 123 7.78 -7.25 1.59
N SER A 124 7.63 -8.37 0.88
CA SER A 124 8.73 -9.31 0.60
C SER A 124 9.48 -9.05 -0.71
N LEU A 125 9.00 -8.13 -1.54
CA LEU A 125 9.66 -7.72 -2.78
C LEU A 125 10.86 -6.83 -2.49
#